data_AF-A0A0B0ENA5-F1
#
_entry.id   AF-A0A0B0ENA5-F1
#
_cell.length_a   1.000
_cell.length_b   1.000
_cell.length_c   1.000
_cell.angle_alpha   90.00
_cell.angle_beta   90.00
_cell.angle_gamma   90.00
#
_symmetry.space_group_name_H-M   'P 1'
#
loop_
_entity.id
_entity.type
_entity.pdbx_description
1 polymer ?
#
loop_
_entity_poly.entity_id
_entity_poly.type
_entity_poly.pdbx_seq_one_letter_code
_entity_poly.pdbx_strand_id
1 'polypeptide(L)'
;EKKHEGSYPMYRVAYNGHEKYMYSDDELNRLVKQQQEKKGNIVEISNVDEEKGEGIEDSIEVQEFHESGEIENTVKLIEKDGFKAEGFFKGPEENELPQAKLICDDIAIEIYSLGEILPKIKEIGKKGLDIQRYKGLGEMNAEELAITTMDSTSRTLLRVKIEDAIKADEMFSTLSGKDVKRRREYIETHALDVKNLDV
;
A
#
# COMPACT_ATOMS: atom_id res chain seq x y z
N GLU A 1 2.53 -1.54 24.09
CA GLU A 1 2.96 -2.15 22.82
C GLU A 1 2.95 -3.68 22.95
N LYS A 2 2.50 -4.43 21.93
CA LYS A 2 2.69 -5.89 21.86
C LYS A 2 4.07 -6.21 21.26
N LYS A 3 5.13 -5.59 21.77
CA LYS A 3 6.51 -5.95 21.42
C LYS A 3 6.91 -7.15 22.27
N HIS A 4 7.41 -8.20 21.64
CA HIS A 4 8.06 -9.31 22.34
C HIS A 4 9.51 -9.37 21.86
N GLU A 5 10.47 -9.30 22.78
CA GLU A 5 11.92 -9.27 22.47
C GLU A 5 12.37 -8.17 21.47
N GLY A 6 11.60 -7.08 21.36
CA GLY A 6 11.93 -5.95 20.48
C GLY A 6 11.40 -6.08 19.05
N SER A 7 10.75 -7.20 18.71
CA SER A 7 10.13 -7.42 17.40
C SER A 7 8.62 -7.22 17.44
N TYR A 8 8.08 -6.78 16.31
CA TYR A 8 6.64 -6.70 16.08
C TYR A 8 6.09 -8.06 15.62
N PRO A 9 4.80 -8.36 15.85
CA PRO A 9 4.23 -9.63 15.44
C PRO A 9 4.22 -9.75 13.92
N MET A 10 4.53 -10.94 13.41
CA MET A 10 4.45 -11.29 12.00
C MET A 10 3.10 -11.92 11.65
N TYR A 11 2.45 -12.56 12.63
CA TYR A 11 1.18 -13.24 12.41
C TYR A 11 0.19 -12.90 13.53
N ARG A 12 -1.08 -12.68 13.17
CA ARG A 12 -2.22 -12.76 14.08
C ARG A 12 -2.95 -14.06 13.79
N VAL A 13 -3.07 -14.89 14.81
CA VAL A 13 -3.76 -16.18 14.75
C VAL A 13 -5.02 -16.08 15.59
N ALA A 14 -6.18 -16.29 14.98
CA ALA A 14 -7.46 -16.36 15.67
C ALA A 14 -8.00 -17.80 15.64
N TYR A 15 -8.36 -18.31 16.81
CA TYR A 15 -8.88 -19.67 16.93
C TYR A 15 -9.84 -19.77 18.13
N ASN A 16 -11.04 -20.34 17.91
CA ASN A 16 -12.09 -20.48 18.93
C ASN A 16 -12.39 -19.18 19.70
N GLY A 17 -12.38 -18.04 19.00
CA GLY A 17 -12.61 -16.72 19.60
C GLY A 17 -11.44 -16.17 20.43
N HIS A 18 -10.31 -16.87 20.49
CA HIS A 18 -9.08 -16.39 21.12
C HIS A 18 -8.07 -15.92 20.05
N GLU A 19 -7.61 -14.68 20.20
CA GLU A 19 -6.54 -14.13 19.38
C GLU A 19 -5.17 -14.29 20.04
N LYS A 20 -4.18 -14.69 19.25
CA LYS A 20 -2.78 -14.75 19.66
C LYS A 20 -1.90 -14.13 18.56
N TYR A 21 -0.80 -13.50 18.96
CA TYR A 21 0.15 -12.84 18.06
C TYR A 21 1.45 -13.63 18.11
N MET A 22 1.98 -13.99 16.94
CA MET A 22 3.23 -14.74 16.77
C MET A 22 4.29 -13.84 16.12
N TYR A 23 5.54 -14.06 16.48
CA TYR A 23 6.68 -13.22 16.09
C TYR A 23 7.68 -13.93 15.19
N SER A 24 7.45 -15.22 14.89
CA SER A 24 8.26 -16.01 13.95
C SER A 24 7.46 -17.16 13.34
N ASP A 25 7.95 -17.68 12.21
CA ASP A 25 7.44 -18.91 11.58
C ASP A 25 7.48 -20.11 12.54
N ASP A 26 8.53 -20.22 13.35
CA ASP A 26 8.70 -21.32 14.29
C ASP A 26 7.60 -21.34 15.36
N GLU A 27 7.19 -20.18 15.85
CA GLU A 27 6.10 -20.05 16.81
C GLU A 27 4.76 -20.46 16.21
N LEU A 28 4.48 -20.01 14.99
CA LEU A 28 3.26 -20.37 14.25
C LEU A 28 3.21 -21.89 14.02
N ASN A 29 4.31 -22.46 13.53
CA ASN A 29 4.42 -23.90 13.25
C ASN A 29 4.24 -24.75 14.51
N ARG A 30 4.79 -24.34 15.66
CA ARG A 30 4.60 -25.03 16.94
C ARG A 30 3.14 -24.98 17.39
N LEU A 31 2.47 -23.84 17.22
CA LEU A 31 1.06 -23.70 17.59
C LEU A 31 0.17 -24.58 16.71
N VAL A 32 0.38 -24.57 15.39
CA VAL A 32 -0.34 -25.45 14.45
C VAL A 32 -0.16 -26.92 14.83
N LYS A 33 1.08 -27.36 15.10
CA LYS A 33 1.36 -28.73 15.55
C LYS A 33 0.66 -29.09 16.85
N GLN A 34 0.71 -28.21 17.86
CA GLN A 34 0.03 -28.45 19.14
C GLN A 34 -1.49 -28.58 18.99
N GLN A 35 -2.11 -27.82 18.09
CA GLN A 35 -3.56 -27.93 17.84
C GLN A 35 -3.91 -29.22 17.09
N GLN A 36 -3.08 -29.62 16.11
CA GLN A 36 -3.21 -30.91 15.41
C GLN A 36 -3.08 -32.10 16.38
N GLU A 37 -2.11 -32.08 17.29
CA GLU A 37 -1.90 -33.13 18.29
C GLU A 37 -3.05 -33.23 19.32
N LYS A 38 -3.62 -32.10 19.74
CA LYS A 38 -4.73 -32.08 20.71
C LYS A 38 -6.06 -32.58 20.13
N LYS A 39 -6.30 -32.36 18.84
CA LYS A 39 -7.56 -32.73 18.18
C LYS A 39 -7.49 -34.03 17.38
N GLY A 40 -6.28 -34.52 17.09
CA GLY A 40 -6.08 -35.76 16.34
C GLY A 40 -6.49 -35.70 14.86
N ASN A 41 -6.82 -34.51 14.35
CA ASN A 41 -7.25 -34.25 12.98
C ASN A 41 -6.44 -33.11 12.34
N ILE A 42 -6.46 -33.04 11.01
CA ILE A 42 -5.87 -31.93 10.24
C ILE A 42 -6.68 -30.67 10.55
N VAL A 43 -5.99 -29.64 11.02
CA VAL A 43 -6.56 -28.30 11.23
C VAL A 43 -6.37 -27.50 9.95
N GLU A 44 -7.45 -26.96 9.41
CA GLU A 44 -7.42 -26.15 8.19
C GLU A 44 -6.98 -24.73 8.54
N ILE A 45 -6.00 -24.22 7.80
CA ILE A 45 -5.46 -22.87 7.96
C ILE A 45 -6.07 -22.02 6.85
N SER A 46 -6.84 -21.01 7.23
CA SER A 46 -7.38 -20.02 6.30
C SER A 46 -6.58 -18.72 6.41
N ASN A 47 -6.09 -18.23 5.28
CA ASN A 47 -5.57 -16.87 5.20
C ASN A 47 -6.73 -15.91 5.02
N VAL A 48 -6.77 -14.85 5.83
CA VAL A 48 -7.87 -13.87 5.82
C VAL A 48 -7.98 -13.11 4.47
N ASP A 49 -6.94 -13.15 3.65
CA ASP A 49 -6.90 -12.50 2.32
C ASP A 49 -7.54 -13.33 1.18
N GLU A 50 -7.87 -14.61 1.41
CA GLU A 50 -8.59 -15.45 0.44
C GLU A 50 -10.12 -15.39 0.69
N GLU A 51 -10.91 -15.36 -0.40
CA GLU A 51 -12.36 -15.15 -0.33
C GLU A 51 -13.05 -16.07 0.70
N LYS A 52 -13.90 -15.47 1.54
CA LYS A 52 -14.65 -16.13 2.63
C LYS A 52 -15.39 -17.37 2.14
N GLY A 53 -14.81 -18.55 2.38
CA GLY A 53 -15.54 -19.80 2.47
C GLY A 53 -16.42 -19.81 3.73
N GLU A 54 -17.57 -20.47 3.65
CA GLU A 54 -18.48 -20.65 4.78
C GLU A 54 -17.72 -21.23 5.99
N GLY A 55 -17.81 -20.55 7.13
CA GLY A 55 -17.02 -20.84 8.32
C GLY A 55 -17.14 -22.29 8.77
N ILE A 56 -16.05 -23.03 8.64
CA ILE A 56 -15.90 -24.38 9.15
C ILE A 56 -15.63 -24.29 10.65
N GLU A 57 -16.46 -24.95 11.47
CA GLU A 57 -16.16 -25.20 12.88
C GLU A 57 -14.79 -25.90 12.96
N ASP A 58 -13.81 -25.23 13.60
CA ASP A 58 -12.42 -25.68 13.81
C ASP A 58 -11.35 -25.20 12.80
N SER A 59 -11.56 -24.09 12.10
CA SER A 59 -10.50 -23.44 11.31
C SER A 59 -9.61 -22.51 12.16
N ILE A 60 -8.31 -22.49 11.86
CA ILE A 60 -7.38 -21.47 12.38
C ILE A 60 -7.30 -20.37 11.33
N GLU A 61 -7.73 -19.16 11.70
CA GLU A 61 -7.56 -17.98 10.86
C GLU A 61 -6.18 -17.38 11.12
N VAL A 62 -5.37 -17.28 10.07
CA VAL A 62 -4.06 -16.63 10.12
C VAL A 62 -4.11 -15.37 9.27
N GLN A 63 -3.70 -14.26 9.86
CA GLN A 63 -3.41 -13.03 9.15
C GLN A 63 -1.91 -12.77 9.25
N GLU A 64 -1.25 -12.69 8.10
CA GLU A 64 0.16 -12.33 8.00
C GLU A 64 0.30 -10.80 7.92
N PHE A 65 1.36 -10.28 8.53
CA PHE A 65 1.74 -8.88 8.47
C PHE A 65 3.05 -8.77 7.67
N HIS A 66 2.94 -8.72 6.34
CA HIS A 66 4.10 -8.64 5.45
C HIS A 66 4.97 -7.41 5.73
N GLU A 67 4.37 -6.31 6.19
CA GLU A 67 5.03 -5.05 6.50
C GLU A 67 5.66 -5.02 7.90
N SER A 68 5.56 -6.10 8.70
CA SER A 68 6.06 -6.11 10.09
C SER A 68 7.54 -5.73 10.18
N GLY A 69 8.36 -6.22 9.25
CA GLY A 69 9.78 -5.86 9.17
C GLY A 69 10.03 -4.39 8.80
N GLU A 70 9.26 -3.83 7.86
CA GLU A 70 9.37 -2.42 7.47
C GLU A 70 8.92 -1.48 8.61
N ILE A 71 7.86 -1.87 9.32
CA ILE A 71 7.36 -1.17 10.51
C ILE A 71 8.44 -1.16 11.59
N GLU A 72 9.10 -2.29 11.85
CA GLU A 72 10.17 -2.37 12.85
C GLU A 72 11.34 -1.43 12.49
N ASN A 73 11.77 -1.43 11.23
CA ASN A 73 12.82 -0.53 10.75
C ASN A 73 12.44 0.95 10.89
N THR A 74 11.20 1.28 10.56
CA THR A 74 10.67 2.65 10.68
C THR A 74 10.60 3.09 12.13
N VAL A 75 10.16 2.22 13.04
CA VAL A 75 10.11 2.50 14.48
C VAL A 75 11.51 2.71 15.04
N LYS A 76 12.49 1.89 14.67
CA LYS A 76 13.89 2.07 15.09
C LYS A 76 14.45 3.41 14.62
N LEU A 77 14.10 3.87 13.41
CA LEU A 77 14.52 5.17 12.90
C LEU A 77 13.92 6.32 13.73
N ILE A 78 12.62 6.25 14.02
CA ILE A 78 11.91 7.25 14.84
C ILE A 78 12.47 7.27 16.28
N GLU A 79 12.72 6.10 16.88
CA GLU A 79 13.31 5.98 18.22
C GLU A 79 14.76 6.51 18.28
N LYS A 80 15.55 6.31 17.22
CA LYS A 80 16.90 6.87 17.10
C LYS A 80 16.91 8.40 17.13
N ASP A 81 15.90 9.02 16.53
CA ASP A 81 15.74 10.48 16.50
C ASP A 81 15.08 11.03 17.78
N GLY A 82 14.87 10.18 18.79
CA GLY A 82 14.37 10.55 20.12
C GLY A 82 12.85 10.56 20.27
N PHE A 83 12.13 10.07 19.25
CA PHE A 83 10.67 10.00 19.26
C PHE A 83 10.17 8.62 19.70
N LYS A 84 8.99 8.56 20.33
CA LYS A 84 8.34 7.29 20.68
C LYS A 84 7.30 6.93 19.63
N ALA A 85 7.25 5.66 19.22
CA ALA A 85 6.24 5.17 18.27
C ALA A 85 4.80 5.42 18.73
N GLU A 86 4.54 5.34 20.04
CA GLU A 86 3.23 5.66 20.64
C GLU A 86 2.78 7.10 20.33
N GLY A 87 3.73 8.04 20.28
CA GLY A 87 3.48 9.44 19.94
C GLY A 87 3.05 9.67 18.49
N PHE A 88 3.14 8.65 17.63
CA PHE A 88 2.60 8.70 16.27
C PHE A 88 1.08 8.52 16.25
N PHE A 89 0.54 7.68 17.14
CA PHE A 89 -0.88 7.28 17.13
C PHE A 89 -1.76 8.04 18.12
N LYS A 90 -1.17 8.80 19.04
CA LYS A 90 -1.94 9.60 20.01
C LYS A 90 -2.83 10.61 19.29
N GLY A 91 -4.12 10.60 19.59
CA GLY A 91 -5.03 11.68 19.19
C GLY A 91 -4.99 12.81 20.22
N PRO A 92 -5.67 13.93 19.97
CA PRO A 92 -5.86 14.96 20.99
C PRO A 92 -6.71 14.38 22.14
N GLU A 93 -6.10 14.10 23.29
CA GLU A 93 -6.83 13.78 24.52
C GLU A 93 -7.30 15.08 25.21
N GLU A 94 -8.44 15.02 25.91
CA GLU A 94 -8.95 16.15 26.69
C GLU A 94 -7.91 16.57 27.74
N ASN A 95 -7.37 17.78 27.58
CA ASN A 95 -6.34 18.43 28.41
C ASN A 95 -4.86 18.08 28.14
N GLU A 96 -4.51 17.40 27.04
CA GLU A 96 -3.09 17.30 26.62
C GLU A 96 -2.61 18.59 25.93
N LEU A 97 -1.40 19.02 26.27
CA LEU A 97 -0.71 20.13 25.59
C LEU A 97 -0.23 19.66 24.20
N PRO A 98 -0.21 20.55 23.19
CA PRO A 98 0.33 20.20 21.89
C PRO A 98 1.82 19.85 22.00
N GLN A 99 2.22 18.77 21.32
CA GLN A 99 3.62 18.31 21.29
C GLN A 99 4.49 19.23 20.43
N ALA A 100 3.92 19.84 19.39
CA ALA A 100 4.61 20.76 18.51
C ALA A 100 3.65 21.79 17.91
N LYS A 101 4.22 22.82 17.28
CA LYS A 101 3.48 23.83 16.54
C LYS A 101 4.12 24.01 15.16
N LEU A 102 3.34 23.81 14.10
CA LEU A 102 3.72 24.15 12.74
C LEU A 102 3.46 25.64 12.52
N ILE A 103 4.49 26.37 12.08
CA ILE A 103 4.40 27.79 11.76
C ILE A 103 4.71 27.95 10.27
N CYS A 104 3.77 28.52 9.53
CA CYS A 104 3.92 28.88 8.12
C CYS A 104 3.35 30.27 7.93
N ASP A 105 4.21 31.25 7.71
CA ASP A 105 3.87 32.67 7.67
C ASP A 105 3.06 33.09 8.92
N ASP A 106 1.80 33.51 8.73
CA ASP A 106 0.89 33.93 9.81
C ASP A 106 0.04 32.76 10.36
N ILE A 107 0.17 31.55 9.80
CA ILE A 107 -0.62 30.38 10.20
C ILE A 107 0.17 29.55 11.20
N ALA A 108 -0.47 29.29 12.34
CA ALA A 108 0.11 28.55 13.44
C ALA A 108 -0.81 27.36 13.78
N ILE A 109 -0.38 26.13 13.47
CA ILE A 109 -1.17 24.90 13.66
C ILE A 109 -0.55 24.07 14.79
N GLU A 110 -1.37 23.74 15.78
CA GLU A 110 -0.97 22.87 16.88
C GLU A 110 -0.97 21.40 16.45
N ILE A 111 0.03 20.66 16.93
CA ILE A 111 0.27 19.25 16.59
C ILE A 111 0.24 18.44 17.88
N TYR A 112 -0.63 17.44 17.94
CA TYR A 112 -0.78 16.57 19.10
C TYR A 112 -0.08 15.22 18.92
N SER A 113 0.27 14.85 17.69
CA SER A 113 1.04 13.63 17.39
C SER A 113 1.87 13.72 16.12
N LEU A 114 2.85 12.83 16.01
CA LEU A 114 3.74 12.77 14.85
C LEU A 114 2.98 12.42 13.57
N GLY A 115 1.92 11.61 13.67
CA GLY A 115 1.07 11.24 12.53
C GLY A 115 0.35 12.44 11.89
N GLU A 116 0.11 13.51 12.64
CA GLU A 116 -0.55 14.72 12.14
C GLU A 116 0.37 15.65 11.33
N ILE A 117 1.69 15.53 11.50
CA ILE A 117 2.66 16.47 10.91
C ILE A 117 2.58 16.47 9.39
N LEU A 118 2.75 15.29 8.77
CA LEU A 118 2.80 15.18 7.31
C LEU A 118 1.47 15.58 6.63
N PRO A 119 0.30 15.12 7.09
CA PRO A 119 -0.99 15.58 6.56
C PRO A 119 -1.16 17.09 6.66
N LYS A 120 -0.86 17.70 7.81
CA LYS A 120 -1.00 19.15 8.02
C LYS A 120 -0.03 19.96 7.16
N ILE A 121 1.23 19.52 7.01
CA ILE A 121 2.19 20.15 6.09
C ILE A 121 1.67 20.08 4.64
N LYS A 122 1.17 18.92 4.21
CA LYS A 122 0.57 18.76 2.87
C LYS A 122 -0.65 19.65 2.68
N GLU A 123 -1.47 19.84 3.71
CA GLU A 123 -2.61 20.73 3.66
C GLU A 123 -2.18 22.19 3.52
N ILE A 124 -1.21 22.64 4.33
CA ILE A 124 -0.62 23.98 4.21
C ILE A 124 -0.07 24.19 2.80
N GLY A 125 0.75 23.26 2.30
CA GLY A 125 1.35 23.36 0.97
C GLY A 125 0.34 23.33 -0.19
N LYS A 126 -0.89 22.86 0.05
CA LYS A 126 -1.99 22.92 -0.92
C LYS A 126 -2.75 24.23 -0.88
N LYS A 127 -2.66 25.02 0.19
CA LYS A 127 -3.38 26.30 0.30
C LYS A 127 -2.86 27.26 -0.76
N GLY A 128 -3.78 27.82 -1.54
CA GLY A 128 -3.46 28.74 -2.63
C GLY A 128 -3.02 28.08 -3.93
N LEU A 129 -2.91 26.75 -3.99
CA LEU A 129 -2.69 26.04 -5.25
C LEU A 129 -4.02 25.89 -5.99
N ASP A 130 -4.08 26.43 -7.20
CA ASP A 130 -5.11 26.08 -8.17
C ASP A 130 -4.56 24.97 -9.09
N ILE A 131 -5.18 23.78 -9.01
CA ILE A 131 -4.72 22.60 -9.75
C ILE A 131 -5.73 22.31 -10.86
N GLN A 132 -5.35 22.65 -12.09
CA GLN A 132 -6.13 22.32 -13.27
C GLN A 132 -5.63 21.01 -13.89
N ARG A 133 -6.54 20.04 -14.03
CA ARG A 133 -6.26 18.76 -14.71
C ARG A 133 -6.99 18.72 -16.05
N TYR A 134 -6.24 18.85 -17.13
CA TYR A 134 -6.75 18.66 -18.48
C TYR A 134 -7.01 17.17 -18.75
N LYS A 135 -8.25 16.80 -19.04
CA LYS A 135 -8.64 15.41 -19.38
C LYS A 135 -8.47 15.10 -20.87
N GLY A 136 -8.44 16.14 -21.69
CA GLY A 136 -8.19 16.05 -23.12
C GLY A 136 -7.64 17.36 -23.66
N LEU A 137 -7.16 17.32 -24.90
CA LEU A 137 -6.54 18.49 -25.54
C LEU A 137 -7.52 19.65 -25.76
N GLY A 138 -8.82 19.36 -25.86
CA GLY A 138 -9.85 20.40 -26.04
C GLY A 138 -10.14 21.24 -24.79
N GLU A 139 -9.60 20.87 -23.63
CA GLU A 139 -9.69 21.67 -22.40
C GLU A 139 -8.56 22.71 -22.29
N MET A 140 -7.57 22.65 -23.19
CA MET A 140 -6.46 23.60 -23.28
C MET A 140 -6.76 24.68 -24.33
N ASN A 141 -6.26 25.89 -24.10
CA ASN A 141 -6.33 26.93 -25.10
C ASN A 141 -5.23 26.77 -26.17
N ALA A 142 -5.34 27.51 -27.28
CA ALA A 142 -4.42 27.38 -28.41
C ALA A 142 -2.97 27.79 -28.07
N GLU A 143 -2.78 28.77 -27.18
CA GLU A 143 -1.46 29.26 -26.79
C GLU A 143 -0.74 28.23 -25.90
N GLU A 144 -1.46 27.63 -24.95
CA GLU A 144 -0.98 26.54 -24.10
C GLU A 144 -0.54 25.34 -24.94
N LEU A 145 -1.36 24.90 -25.89
CA LEU A 145 -1.02 23.78 -26.78
C LEU A 145 0.21 24.09 -27.64
N ALA A 146 0.30 25.32 -28.18
CA ALA A 146 1.41 25.73 -29.01
C ALA A 146 2.75 25.65 -28.24
N ILE A 147 2.79 26.16 -27.01
CA ILE A 147 4.00 26.21 -26.18
C ILE A 147 4.32 24.85 -25.57
N THR A 148 3.33 24.03 -25.21
CA THR A 148 3.57 22.77 -24.48
C THR A 148 3.76 21.55 -25.40
N THR A 149 3.01 21.48 -26.51
CA THR A 149 2.94 20.26 -27.33
C THR A 149 3.46 20.43 -28.76
N MET A 150 3.43 21.65 -29.31
CA MET A 150 3.75 21.88 -30.73
C MET A 150 5.16 22.44 -30.95
N ASP A 151 5.64 23.29 -30.05
CA ASP A 151 6.97 23.90 -30.16
C ASP A 151 8.09 22.84 -30.11
N SER A 152 8.96 22.88 -31.10
CA SER A 152 10.12 22.00 -31.23
C SER A 152 11.10 22.04 -30.06
N THR A 153 11.12 23.14 -29.29
CA THR A 153 12.08 23.31 -28.18
C THR A 153 11.59 22.70 -26.87
N SER A 154 10.28 22.61 -26.67
CA SER A 154 9.63 22.14 -25.43
C SER A 154 8.87 20.82 -25.59
N ARG A 155 8.45 20.46 -26.81
CA ARG A 155 7.63 19.27 -27.05
C ARG A 155 8.41 17.99 -26.76
N THR A 156 7.71 17.02 -26.20
CA THR A 156 8.23 15.66 -26.01
C THR A 156 7.55 14.73 -27.02
N LEU A 157 8.32 14.18 -27.95
CA LEU A 157 7.83 13.22 -28.95
C LEU A 157 8.47 11.85 -28.73
N LEU A 158 7.66 10.80 -28.75
CA LEU A 158 8.13 9.42 -28.75
C LEU A 158 8.07 8.86 -30.17
N ARG A 159 9.20 8.34 -30.67
CA ARG A 159 9.26 7.68 -31.97
C ARG A 159 8.94 6.20 -31.81
N VAL A 160 7.80 5.79 -32.33
CA VAL A 160 7.40 4.38 -32.38
C VAL A 160 8.32 3.61 -33.34
N LYS A 161 8.83 2.46 -32.88
CA LYS A 161 9.64 1.53 -33.66
C LYS A 161 9.01 0.14 -33.59
N ILE A 162 9.18 -0.64 -34.65
CA ILE A 162 8.78 -2.04 -34.69
C ILE A 162 10.07 -2.85 -34.67
N GLU A 163 10.33 -3.54 -33.57
CA GLU A 163 11.51 -4.39 -33.42
C GLU A 163 11.25 -5.79 -33.97
N ASP A 164 10.09 -6.36 -33.64
CA ASP A 164 9.63 -7.67 -34.10
C ASP A 164 8.20 -7.55 -34.64
N ALA A 165 8.06 -7.68 -35.95
CA ALA A 165 6.78 -7.56 -36.63
C ALA A 165 5.82 -8.71 -36.30
N ILE A 166 6.34 -9.91 -36.02
CA ILE A 166 5.51 -11.09 -35.73
C ILE A 166 4.91 -10.95 -34.34
N LYS A 167 5.74 -10.64 -33.33
CA LYS A 167 5.24 -10.42 -31.96
C LYS A 167 4.26 -9.25 -31.88
N ALA A 168 4.53 -8.16 -32.62
CA ALA A 168 3.62 -7.04 -32.67
C ALA A 168 2.25 -7.45 -33.23
N ASP A 169 2.20 -8.22 -34.32
CA ASP A 169 0.95 -8.71 -34.90
C ASP A 169 0.19 -9.66 -33.96
N GLU A 170 0.90 -10.58 -33.30
CA GLU A 170 0.30 -11.43 -32.27
C GLU A 170 -0.31 -10.62 -31.11
N MET A 171 0.33 -9.52 -30.72
CA MET A 171 -0.20 -8.61 -29.71
C MET A 171 -1.41 -7.81 -30.17
N PHE A 172 -1.38 -7.28 -31.39
CA PHE A 172 -2.55 -6.64 -31.97
C PHE A 172 -3.73 -7.61 -32.08
N SER A 173 -3.49 -8.85 -32.50
CA SER A 173 -4.52 -9.87 -32.59
C SER A 173 -5.08 -10.25 -31.22
N THR A 174 -4.23 -10.35 -30.20
CA THR A 174 -4.66 -10.67 -28.83
C THR A 174 -5.44 -9.52 -28.18
N LEU A 175 -4.95 -8.27 -28.28
CA LEU A 175 -5.55 -7.12 -27.61
C LEU A 175 -6.69 -6.49 -28.40
N SER A 176 -6.57 -6.40 -29.72
CA SER A 176 -7.56 -5.73 -30.59
C SER A 176 -8.38 -6.71 -31.44
N GLY A 177 -8.14 -8.01 -31.34
CA GLY A 177 -8.89 -9.03 -32.07
C GLY A 177 -10.30 -9.31 -31.55
N LYS A 178 -10.97 -10.29 -32.15
CA LYS A 178 -12.36 -10.63 -31.82
C LYS A 178 -12.50 -11.64 -30.67
N ASP A 179 -11.41 -12.32 -30.31
CA ASP A 179 -11.41 -13.33 -29.25
C ASP A 179 -11.38 -12.67 -27.86
N VAL A 180 -12.56 -12.55 -27.26
CA VAL A 180 -12.74 -11.93 -25.94
C VAL A 180 -12.07 -12.76 -24.84
N LYS A 181 -12.07 -14.10 -24.95
CA LYS A 181 -11.51 -14.98 -23.92
C LYS A 181 -10.00 -14.82 -23.85
N ARG A 182 -9.33 -14.89 -25.00
CA ARG A 182 -7.88 -14.72 -25.09
C ARG A 182 -7.43 -13.34 -24.59
N ARG A 183 -8.17 -12.27 -24.91
CA ARG A 183 -7.90 -10.93 -24.36
C ARG A 183 -8.04 -10.90 -22.84
N ARG A 184 -9.11 -11.49 -22.31
CA ARG A 184 -9.41 -11.47 -20.87
C ARG A 184 -8.32 -12.17 -20.07
N GLU A 185 -7.94 -13.38 -20.47
CA GLU A 185 -6.87 -14.15 -19.83
C GLU A 185 -5.55 -13.38 -19.85
N TYR A 186 -5.23 -12.71 -20.97
CA TYR A 186 -4.03 -11.89 -21.08
C TYR A 186 -4.02 -10.71 -20.10
N ILE A 187 -5.14 -9.99 -19.97
CA ILE A 187 -5.27 -8.86 -19.03
C ILE A 187 -5.20 -9.35 -17.58
N GLU A 188 -5.94 -10.39 -17.23
CA GLU A 188 -5.95 -10.92 -15.85
C GLU A 188 -4.54 -11.38 -15.42
N THR A 189 -3.78 -11.96 -16.34
CA THR A 189 -2.42 -12.44 -16.05
C THR A 189 -1.43 -11.28 -15.86
N HIS A 190 -1.48 -10.22 -16.67
CA HIS A 190 -0.42 -9.20 -16.73
C HIS A 190 -0.83 -7.81 -16.22
N ALA A 191 -2.07 -7.59 -15.79
CA ALA A 191 -2.56 -6.27 -15.41
C ALA A 191 -1.79 -5.63 -14.24
N LEU A 192 -1.30 -6.46 -13.30
CA LEU A 192 -0.55 -5.99 -12.14
C LEU A 192 0.91 -5.69 -12.48
N ASP A 193 1.45 -6.32 -13.52
CA ASP A 193 2.85 -6.19 -13.93
C ASP A 193 3.15 -4.90 -14.68
N VAL A 194 2.13 -4.17 -15.14
CA VAL A 194 2.27 -2.94 -15.94
C VAL A 194 3.11 -1.86 -15.25
N LYS A 195 3.12 -1.83 -13.92
CA LYS A 195 3.92 -0.86 -13.15
C LYS A 195 5.43 -1.11 -13.23
N ASN A 196 5.84 -2.33 -13.58
CA ASN A 196 7.23 -2.78 -13.53
C ASN A 196 7.81 -3.12 -14.91
N LEU A 197 7.20 -2.63 -16.00
CA LEU A 197 7.64 -2.94 -17.35
C LEU A 197 9.05 -2.41 -17.69
N ASP A 198 9.50 -1.36 -17.00
CA ASP A 198 10.74 -0.62 -17.28
C ASP A 198 11.76 -0.64 -16.11
N VAL A 199 11.66 -1.59 -15.17
CA VAL A 199 12.58 -1.71 -14.01
C VAL A 199 13.84 -2.50 -14.35
#